data_AF-G9EP01-F1
#
_entry.id   AF-G9EP01-F1
#
_cell.length_a   1.000
_cell.length_b   1.000
_cell.length_c   1.000
_cell.angle_alpha   90.00
_cell.angle_beta   90.00
_cell.angle_gamma   90.00
#
_symmetry.space_group_name_H-M   'P 1'
#
loop_
_entity.id
_entity.type
_entity.pdbx_description
1 polymer ?
#
loop_
_entity_poly.entity_id
_entity_poly.type
_entity_poly.pdbx_seq_one_letter_code
_entity_poly.pdbx_strand_id
1 'polypeptide(L)'
;MPLKQTKKLITAYEKKLINGTITDHELTILMDKSSFPKSEGYVHPNKPMTEKNHSQMDAIIDFILLVAPKLTREVLHQLTARMISLTPDQGANAFMRNTTLEKYFLAYELFQFPKSAQLFFEANAFEISEVSPKYQEFKARQRMQHEFSGVNDFLFLQSVILQPIIDLYTTKNEKRNLLDSRPGFFTKLFHCKATSSNVFTEMGEIRNHNAKHAHTSGM
;
A
#
# COMPACT_ATOMS: atom_id res chain seq x y z
N MET A 1 9.40 16.42 13.89
CA MET A 1 9.98 17.29 12.84
C MET A 1 10.56 16.41 11.75
N PRO A 2 10.33 16.72 10.47
CA PRO A 2 10.86 15.90 9.38
C PRO A 2 12.38 16.06 9.25
N LEU A 3 13.03 15.05 8.69
CA LEU A 3 14.47 15.04 8.46
C LEU A 3 14.87 16.18 7.52
N LYS A 4 16.11 16.70 7.65
CA LYS A 4 16.64 17.73 6.76
C LYS A 4 16.65 17.27 5.31
N GLN A 5 16.98 16.00 5.06
CA GLN A 5 16.91 15.42 3.72
C GLN A 5 15.49 15.49 3.15
N THR A 6 14.49 15.11 3.95
CA THR A 6 13.08 15.15 3.56
C THR A 6 12.65 16.57 3.22
N LYS A 7 13.02 17.56 4.05
CA LYS A 7 12.71 18.97 3.77
C LYS A 7 13.27 19.42 2.42
N LYS A 8 14.51 19.04 2.08
CA LYS A 8 15.12 19.39 0.79
C LYS A 8 14.34 18.77 -0.38
N LEU A 9 13.98 17.49 -0.28
CA LEU A 9 13.18 16.81 -1.31
C LEU A 9 11.79 17.44 -1.47
N ILE A 10 11.13 17.76 -0.35
CA ILE A 10 9.84 18.47 -0.36
C ILE A 10 9.98 19.82 -1.05
N THR A 11 10.99 20.63 -0.70
CA THR A 11 11.24 21.91 -1.38
C THR A 11 11.46 21.75 -2.88
N ALA A 12 12.13 20.69 -3.32
CA ALA A 12 12.42 20.45 -4.73
C ALA A 12 11.21 19.92 -5.52
N TYR A 13 10.45 18.97 -4.96
CA TYR A 13 9.51 18.15 -5.73
C TYR A 13 8.04 18.31 -5.32
N GLU A 14 7.70 18.86 -4.15
CA GLU A 14 6.34 18.83 -3.60
C GLU A 14 5.29 19.38 -4.57
N LYS A 15 5.49 20.59 -5.11
CA LYS A 15 4.52 21.22 -6.03
C LYS A 15 4.30 20.37 -7.29
N LYS A 16 5.37 19.78 -7.82
CA LYS A 16 5.33 18.94 -9.03
C LYS A 16 4.65 17.59 -8.77
N LEU A 17 4.86 17.02 -7.58
CA LEU A 17 4.19 15.81 -7.13
C LEU A 17 2.70 16.04 -6.89
N ILE A 18 2.34 17.09 -6.14
CA ILE A 18 0.93 17.41 -5.83
C ILE A 18 0.13 17.68 -7.10
N ASN A 19 0.72 18.37 -8.07
CA ASN A 19 0.04 18.70 -9.33
C ASN A 19 0.16 17.58 -10.38
N GLY A 20 0.88 16.49 -10.10
CA GLY A 20 1.14 15.41 -11.06
C GLY A 20 2.01 15.80 -12.26
N THR A 21 2.67 16.96 -12.23
CA THR A 21 3.44 17.52 -13.35
C THR A 21 4.93 17.18 -13.32
N ILE A 22 5.40 16.43 -12.31
CA ILE A 22 6.78 15.92 -12.28
C ILE A 22 7.09 15.13 -13.55
N THR A 23 8.24 15.35 -14.17
CA THR A 23 8.66 14.62 -15.37
C THR A 23 9.14 13.21 -15.04
N ASP A 24 9.15 12.29 -16.01
CA ASP A 24 9.67 10.94 -15.80
C ASP A 24 11.14 10.96 -15.37
N HIS A 25 11.95 11.84 -15.96
CA HIS A 25 13.35 12.01 -15.59
C HIS A 25 13.53 12.43 -14.12
N GLU A 26 12.77 13.44 -13.67
CA GLU A 26 12.80 13.88 -12.28
C GLU A 26 12.29 12.82 -11.31
N LEU A 27 11.27 12.05 -11.74
CA LEU A 27 10.71 10.96 -10.96
C LEU A 27 11.74 9.83 -10.79
N THR A 28 12.47 9.46 -11.84
CA THR A 28 13.58 8.50 -11.76
C THR A 28 14.69 8.96 -10.82
N ILE A 29 15.06 10.25 -10.85
CA ILE A 29 16.03 10.81 -9.88
C ILE A 29 15.51 10.68 -8.45
N LEU A 30 14.25 11.05 -8.21
CA LEU A 30 13.65 10.96 -6.89
C LEU A 30 13.58 9.52 -6.39
N MET A 31 13.31 8.56 -7.26
CA MET A 31 13.27 7.13 -6.93
C MET A 31 14.65 6.50 -6.69
N ASP A 32 15.73 7.17 -7.10
CA ASP A 32 17.08 6.65 -6.92
C ASP A 32 17.41 6.43 -5.44
N LYS A 33 18.19 5.38 -5.16
CA LYS A 33 18.59 5.01 -3.80
C LYS A 33 19.32 6.14 -3.08
N SER A 34 20.06 6.97 -3.80
CA SER A 34 20.80 8.11 -3.25
C SER A 34 19.90 9.28 -2.79
N SER A 35 18.64 9.33 -3.22
CA SER A 35 17.68 10.34 -2.76
C SER A 35 17.29 10.15 -1.29
N PHE A 36 17.38 8.93 -0.77
CA PHE A 36 17.01 8.59 0.62
C PHE A 36 18.16 7.88 1.36
N PRO A 37 19.30 8.55 1.61
CA PRO A 37 20.41 7.92 2.31
C PRO A 37 20.01 7.60 3.76
N LYS A 38 20.54 6.50 4.28
CA LYS A 38 20.54 6.24 5.74
C LYS A 38 21.48 7.22 6.45
N SER A 39 21.30 7.41 7.75
CA SER A 39 22.30 8.13 8.55
C SER A 39 23.64 7.39 8.55
N GLU A 40 24.73 8.15 8.67
CA GLU A 40 26.07 7.57 8.83
C GLU A 40 26.16 6.68 10.07
N GLY A 41 26.94 5.61 9.96
CA GLY A 41 27.16 4.66 11.06
C GLY A 41 26.03 3.64 11.26
N TYR A 42 25.93 3.16 12.51
CA TYR A 42 24.93 2.19 12.95
C TYR A 42 23.63 2.88 13.34
N VAL A 43 22.50 2.35 12.86
CA VAL A 43 21.15 2.82 13.24
C VAL A 43 20.67 1.99 14.42
N HIS A 44 20.52 2.63 15.58
CA HIS A 44 20.00 1.99 16.78
C HIS A 44 18.47 1.86 16.70
N PRO A 45 17.91 0.63 16.72
CA PRO A 45 16.47 0.41 16.58
C PRO A 45 15.66 0.93 17.77
N ASN A 46 16.28 1.01 18.95
CA ASN A 46 15.62 1.45 20.19
C ASN A 46 15.75 2.97 20.43
N LYS A 47 16.37 3.71 19.51
CA LYS A 47 16.51 5.17 19.60
C LYS A 47 15.53 5.84 18.63
N PRO A 48 15.05 7.04 18.96
CA PRO A 48 14.15 7.77 18.08
C PRO A 48 14.82 8.10 16.74
N MET A 49 13.98 8.28 15.71
CA MET A 49 14.40 8.74 14.39
C MET A 49 14.95 10.17 14.48
N THR A 50 16.21 10.36 14.10
CA THR A 50 16.88 11.67 14.07
C THR A 50 17.80 11.77 12.85
N GLU A 51 18.37 12.96 12.59
CA GLU A 51 19.37 13.16 11.52
C GLU A 51 20.57 12.19 11.61
N LYS A 52 20.90 11.73 12.81
CA LYS A 52 22.04 10.82 13.07
C LYS A 52 21.61 9.38 13.36
N ASN A 53 20.32 9.08 13.29
CA ASN A 53 19.78 7.77 13.59
C ASN A 53 18.50 7.53 12.78
N HIS A 54 18.63 7.17 11.51
CA HIS A 54 17.53 6.78 10.64
C HIS A 54 18.00 5.78 9.59
N SER A 55 17.17 4.79 9.30
CA SER A 55 17.36 3.90 8.16
C SER A 55 16.89 4.57 6.85
N GLN A 56 17.20 3.95 5.71
CA GLN A 56 16.64 4.37 4.42
C GLN A 56 15.11 4.28 4.42
N MET A 57 14.55 3.23 5.03
CA MET A 57 13.09 3.09 5.19
C MET A 57 12.50 4.26 5.97
N ASP A 58 13.15 4.67 7.06
CA ASP A 58 12.66 5.78 7.88
C ASP A 58 12.61 7.09 7.09
N ALA A 59 13.63 7.35 6.26
CA ALA A 59 13.67 8.52 5.39
C ALA A 59 12.56 8.51 4.33
N ILE A 60 12.33 7.37 3.67
CA ILE A 60 11.24 7.21 2.69
C ILE A 60 9.87 7.42 3.36
N ILE A 61 9.64 6.79 4.51
CA ILE A 61 8.37 6.95 5.25
C ILE A 61 8.18 8.40 5.70
N ASP A 62 9.23 9.07 6.20
CA ASP A 62 9.15 10.46 6.61
C ASP A 62 8.69 11.33 5.41
N PHE A 63 9.31 11.16 4.24
CA PHE A 63 8.92 11.84 3.00
C PHE A 63 7.49 11.56 2.57
N ILE A 64 7.09 10.30 2.49
CA ILE A 64 5.73 9.91 2.07
C ILE A 64 4.70 10.50 3.01
N LEU A 65 4.93 10.43 4.32
CA LEU A 65 3.99 10.97 5.31
C LEU A 65 3.90 12.51 5.29
N LEU A 66 4.76 13.23 4.56
CA LEU A 66 4.61 14.66 4.33
C LEU A 66 3.91 14.98 3.01
N VAL A 67 4.22 14.25 1.95
CA VAL A 67 3.72 14.55 0.60
C VAL A 67 2.41 13.83 0.29
N ALA A 68 2.31 12.54 0.60
CA ALA A 68 1.20 11.70 0.16
C ALA A 68 -0.18 12.10 0.72
N PRO A 69 -0.31 12.62 1.96
CA PRO A 69 -1.58 13.16 2.44
C PRO A 69 -2.11 14.37 1.66
N LYS A 70 -1.26 15.04 0.86
CA LYS A 70 -1.62 16.20 0.05
C LYS A 70 -1.99 15.85 -1.39
N LEU A 71 -1.83 14.57 -1.77
CA LEU A 71 -2.14 14.09 -3.11
C LEU A 71 -3.64 13.75 -3.19
N THR A 72 -4.28 14.08 -4.30
CA THR A 72 -5.59 13.49 -4.60
C THR A 72 -5.42 12.01 -4.90
N ARG A 73 -6.51 11.25 -4.80
CA ARG A 73 -6.50 9.81 -5.15
C ARG A 73 -5.96 9.58 -6.56
N GLU A 74 -6.39 10.39 -7.51
CA GLU A 74 -6.04 10.26 -8.93
C GLU A 74 -4.54 10.53 -9.16
N VAL A 75 -4.00 11.59 -8.53
CA VAL A 75 -2.58 11.93 -8.66
C VAL A 75 -1.71 10.88 -7.96
N LEU A 76 -2.13 10.40 -6.78
CA LEU A 76 -1.44 9.31 -6.09
C LEU A 76 -1.37 8.05 -6.96
N HIS A 77 -2.52 7.61 -7.49
CA HIS A 77 -2.58 6.43 -8.38
C HIS A 77 -1.70 6.59 -9.62
N GLN A 78 -1.78 7.76 -10.28
CA GLN A 78 -0.97 8.05 -11.45
C GLN A 78 0.54 8.03 -11.14
N LEU A 79 0.96 8.61 -10.01
CA LEU A 79 2.36 8.58 -9.58
C LEU A 79 2.81 7.17 -9.23
N THR A 80 2.02 6.39 -8.48
CA THR A 80 2.31 4.99 -8.18
C THR A 80 2.51 4.18 -9.47
N ALA A 81 1.61 4.34 -10.44
CA ALA A 81 1.70 3.67 -11.74
C ALA A 81 2.99 4.01 -12.49
N ARG A 82 3.32 5.31 -12.55
CA ARG A 82 4.56 5.78 -13.19
C ARG A 82 5.79 5.26 -12.49
N MET A 83 5.83 5.30 -11.15
CA MET A 83 6.95 4.78 -10.37
C MET A 83 7.15 3.27 -10.59
N ILE A 84 6.09 2.46 -10.56
CA ILE A 84 6.16 1.03 -10.88
C ILE A 84 6.74 0.81 -12.28
N SER A 85 6.25 1.57 -13.27
CA SER A 85 6.65 1.42 -14.67
C SER A 85 8.08 1.88 -14.96
N LEU A 86 8.58 2.88 -14.24
CA LEU A 86 9.92 3.45 -14.40
C LEU A 86 10.98 2.73 -13.55
N THR A 87 10.59 1.81 -12.67
CA THR A 87 11.53 1.08 -11.82
C THR A 87 12.43 0.21 -12.69
N PRO A 88 13.78 0.35 -12.60
CA PRO A 88 14.69 -0.43 -13.43
C PRO A 88 14.72 -1.90 -13.01
N ASP A 89 15.05 -2.78 -13.95
CA ASP A 89 15.31 -4.18 -13.66
C ASP A 89 16.52 -4.33 -12.74
N GLN A 90 16.31 -4.89 -11.55
CA GLN A 90 17.36 -5.15 -10.55
C GLN A 90 17.79 -6.63 -10.50
N GLY A 91 17.45 -7.39 -11.54
CA GLY A 91 17.65 -8.84 -11.61
C GLY A 91 16.42 -9.63 -11.19
N ALA A 92 16.51 -10.96 -11.36
CA ALA A 92 15.39 -11.86 -11.11
C ALA A 92 14.89 -11.75 -9.67
N ASN A 93 13.58 -11.59 -9.53
CA ASN A 93 12.89 -11.60 -8.24
C ASN A 93 13.30 -10.48 -7.27
N ALA A 94 13.82 -9.35 -7.76
CA ALA A 94 14.24 -8.22 -6.92
C ALA A 94 13.15 -7.14 -6.75
N PHE A 95 12.20 -7.06 -7.69
CA PHE A 95 11.16 -6.05 -7.73
C PHE A 95 10.29 -6.08 -6.46
N MET A 96 10.03 -4.91 -5.86
CA MET A 96 9.32 -4.73 -4.57
C MET A 96 9.94 -5.44 -3.35
N ARG A 97 11.08 -6.14 -3.46
CA ARG A 97 11.72 -6.76 -2.28
C ARG A 97 12.62 -5.78 -1.53
N ASN A 98 13.30 -4.90 -2.26
CA ASN A 98 14.20 -3.89 -1.71
C ASN A 98 13.45 -2.69 -1.11
N THR A 99 14.15 -1.86 -0.33
CA THR A 99 13.61 -0.61 0.22
C THR A 99 13.65 0.48 -0.85
N THR A 100 12.52 0.66 -1.55
CA THR A 100 12.41 1.53 -2.73
C THR A 100 11.17 2.42 -2.67
N LEU A 101 11.18 3.57 -3.35
CA LEU A 101 10.11 4.57 -3.20
C LEU A 101 8.75 4.06 -3.70
N GLU A 102 8.73 3.39 -4.85
CA GLU A 102 7.53 2.85 -5.50
C GLU A 102 6.77 1.87 -4.60
N LYS A 103 7.50 1.05 -3.83
CA LYS A 103 6.92 0.10 -2.88
C LYS A 103 6.15 0.82 -1.77
N TYR A 104 6.74 1.88 -1.25
CA TYR A 104 6.14 2.60 -0.13
C TYR A 104 5.00 3.51 -0.58
N PHE A 105 5.04 4.03 -1.82
CA PHE A 105 3.91 4.72 -2.45
C PHE A 105 2.73 3.76 -2.67
N LEU A 106 2.99 2.57 -3.23
CA LEU A 106 1.97 1.54 -3.41
C LEU A 106 1.36 1.10 -2.06
N ALA A 107 2.19 0.89 -1.05
CA ALA A 107 1.72 0.57 0.29
C ALA A 107 0.84 1.69 0.88
N TYR A 108 1.20 2.96 0.64
CA TYR A 108 0.41 4.10 1.10
C TYR A 108 -0.93 4.20 0.38
N GLU A 109 -0.95 3.93 -0.92
CA GLU A 109 -2.19 3.89 -1.71
C GLU A 109 -3.09 2.74 -1.29
N LEU A 110 -2.55 1.54 -1.01
CA LEU A 110 -3.31 0.43 -0.44
C LEU A 110 -3.93 0.80 0.92
N PHE A 111 -3.18 1.53 1.74
CA PHE A 111 -3.65 1.99 3.04
C PHE A 111 -4.82 2.99 2.93
N GLN A 112 -4.70 4.00 2.07
CA GLN A 112 -5.70 5.08 1.98
C GLN A 112 -6.84 4.80 0.98
N PHE A 113 -6.52 4.18 -0.15
CA PHE A 113 -7.42 3.96 -1.28
C PHE A 113 -7.28 2.53 -1.82
N PRO A 114 -7.61 1.49 -1.02
CA PRO A 114 -7.36 0.09 -1.38
C PRO A 114 -7.96 -0.32 -2.73
N LYS A 115 -9.16 0.17 -3.06
CA LYS A 115 -9.81 -0.10 -4.36
C LYS A 115 -9.03 0.45 -5.56
N SER A 116 -8.35 1.59 -5.38
CA SER A 116 -7.52 2.20 -6.42
C SER A 116 -6.25 1.39 -6.64
N ALA A 117 -5.54 1.07 -5.55
CA ALA A 117 -4.32 0.29 -5.63
C ALA A 117 -4.54 -1.17 -6.07
N GLN A 118 -5.72 -1.74 -5.80
CA GLN A 118 -6.07 -3.11 -6.21
C GLN A 118 -6.01 -3.31 -7.73
N LEU A 119 -6.28 -2.24 -8.50
CA LEU A 119 -6.20 -2.26 -9.97
C LEU A 119 -4.82 -2.69 -10.48
N PHE A 120 -3.73 -2.42 -9.74
CA PHE A 120 -2.38 -2.83 -10.13
C PHE A 120 -2.17 -4.34 -10.14
N PHE A 121 -3.02 -5.09 -9.44
CA PHE A 121 -2.94 -6.55 -9.34
C PHE A 121 -3.97 -7.26 -10.23
N GLU A 122 -4.88 -6.51 -10.85
CA GLU A 122 -5.90 -7.07 -11.72
C GLU A 122 -5.33 -7.40 -13.10
N ALA A 123 -5.75 -8.53 -13.67
CA ALA A 123 -5.34 -8.91 -15.00
C ALA A 123 -5.86 -7.93 -16.06
N ASN A 124 -4.98 -7.54 -16.99
CA ASN A 124 -5.38 -6.72 -18.12
C ASN A 124 -6.30 -7.53 -19.05
N ALA A 125 -7.47 -6.99 -19.37
CA ALA A 125 -8.38 -7.62 -20.32
C ALA A 125 -8.08 -7.24 -21.78
N PHE A 126 -7.45 -6.08 -22.01
CA PHE A 126 -7.18 -5.53 -23.34
C PHE A 126 -5.90 -4.69 -23.34
N GLU A 127 -5.25 -4.58 -24.50
CA GLU A 127 -4.14 -3.66 -24.72
C GLU A 127 -4.64 -2.20 -24.76
N ILE A 128 -3.87 -1.30 -24.17
CA ILE A 128 -4.18 0.13 -24.11
C ILE A 128 -3.16 0.90 -24.95
N SER A 129 -3.66 1.78 -25.84
CA SER A 129 -2.82 2.64 -26.69
C SER A 129 -1.92 3.57 -25.87
N GLU A 130 -0.71 3.84 -26.37
CA GLU A 130 0.30 4.65 -25.68
C GLU A 130 -0.14 6.09 -25.37
N VAL A 131 -1.04 6.64 -26.21
CA VAL A 131 -1.59 7.99 -26.04
C VAL A 131 -2.73 8.06 -25.01
N SER A 132 -3.16 6.91 -24.49
CA SER A 132 -4.22 6.86 -23.48
C SER A 132 -3.73 7.41 -22.14
N PRO A 133 -4.55 8.20 -21.42
CA PRO A 133 -4.27 8.60 -20.04
C PRO A 133 -4.04 7.40 -19.09
N LYS A 134 -4.55 6.22 -19.45
CA LYS A 134 -4.40 4.97 -18.67
C LYS A 134 -3.18 4.14 -19.06
N TYR A 135 -2.36 4.58 -20.01
CA TYR A 135 -1.23 3.79 -20.49
C TYR A 135 -0.20 3.48 -19.40
N GLN A 136 0.03 4.41 -18.47
CA GLN A 136 0.96 4.18 -17.35
C GLN A 136 0.41 3.17 -16.33
N GLU A 137 -0.89 3.19 -16.07
CA GLU A 137 -1.55 2.17 -15.25
C GLU A 137 -1.43 0.79 -15.90
N PHE A 138 -1.68 0.71 -17.21
CA PHE A 138 -1.52 -0.51 -17.99
C PHE A 138 -0.11 -1.09 -17.90
N LYS A 139 0.93 -0.27 -18.10
CA LYS A 139 2.33 -0.69 -17.96
C LYS A 139 2.66 -1.15 -16.54
N ALA A 140 2.15 -0.44 -15.53
CA ALA A 140 2.35 -0.84 -14.14
C ALA A 140 1.73 -2.21 -13.83
N ARG A 141 0.52 -2.48 -14.36
CA ARG A 141 -0.15 -3.77 -14.25
C ARG A 141 0.62 -4.89 -14.94
N GLN A 142 1.05 -4.66 -16.19
CA GLN A 142 1.88 -5.63 -16.91
C GLN A 142 3.16 -5.95 -16.12
N ARG A 143 3.80 -4.93 -15.55
CA ARG A 143 4.99 -5.11 -14.73
C ARG A 143 4.70 -5.96 -13.49
N MET A 144 3.62 -5.68 -12.76
CA MET A 144 3.20 -6.47 -11.61
C MET A 144 2.92 -7.92 -11.97
N GLN A 145 2.22 -8.18 -13.08
CA GLN A 145 1.94 -9.54 -13.54
C GLN A 145 3.19 -10.29 -13.97
N HIS A 146 4.14 -9.60 -14.59
CA HIS A 146 5.41 -10.21 -14.99
C HIS A 146 6.24 -10.63 -13.78
N GLU A 147 6.34 -9.77 -12.78
CA GLU A 147 7.17 -9.98 -11.58
C GLU A 147 6.51 -10.92 -10.55
N PHE A 148 5.18 -11.01 -10.56
CA PHE A 148 4.38 -11.79 -9.62
C PHE A 148 3.38 -12.68 -10.36
N SER A 149 3.89 -13.56 -11.24
CA SER A 149 3.06 -14.42 -12.09
C SER A 149 2.50 -15.66 -11.39
N GLY A 150 3.01 -16.03 -10.21
CA GLY A 150 2.56 -17.17 -9.45
C GLY A 150 1.19 -16.95 -8.80
N VAL A 151 0.42 -18.03 -8.67
CA VAL A 151 -0.94 -18.04 -8.10
C VAL A 151 -1.00 -17.39 -6.71
N ASN A 152 0.06 -17.53 -5.91
CA ASN A 152 0.16 -16.99 -4.56
C ASN A 152 1.05 -15.75 -4.44
N ASP A 153 1.68 -15.31 -5.53
CA ASP A 153 2.69 -14.25 -5.47
C ASP A 153 2.07 -12.90 -5.07
N PHE A 154 0.86 -12.61 -5.57
CA PHE A 154 0.11 -11.42 -5.18
C PHE A 154 -0.30 -11.44 -3.71
N LEU A 155 -0.75 -12.58 -3.21
CA LEU A 155 -1.10 -12.74 -1.80
C LEU A 155 0.15 -12.53 -0.91
N PHE A 156 1.30 -13.06 -1.32
CA PHE A 156 2.56 -12.86 -0.61
C PHE A 156 3.02 -11.40 -0.64
N LEU A 157 2.95 -10.75 -1.82
CA LEU A 157 3.28 -9.34 -1.96
C LEU A 157 2.43 -8.47 -1.03
N GLN A 158 1.12 -8.68 -1.00
CA GLN A 158 0.22 -7.92 -0.13
C GLN A 158 0.48 -8.21 1.36
N SER A 159 0.46 -9.49 1.76
CA SER A 159 0.46 -9.88 3.17
C SER A 159 1.83 -9.85 3.85
N VAL A 160 2.93 -10.06 3.11
CA VAL A 160 4.28 -10.19 3.69
C VAL A 160 5.15 -8.98 3.36
N ILE A 161 5.06 -8.45 2.15
CA ILE A 161 5.93 -7.36 1.70
C ILE A 161 5.31 -6.00 2.02
N LEU A 162 4.03 -5.79 1.68
CA LEU A 162 3.38 -4.49 1.79
C LEU A 162 2.71 -4.28 3.16
N GLN A 163 2.12 -5.32 3.77
CA GLN A 163 1.42 -5.21 5.04
C GLN A 163 2.26 -4.59 6.17
N PRO A 164 3.54 -4.97 6.39
CA PRO A 164 4.34 -4.34 7.44
C PRO A 164 4.53 -2.84 7.25
N ILE A 165 4.54 -2.36 6.00
CA ILE A 165 4.65 -0.94 5.67
C ILE A 165 3.31 -0.23 5.93
N ILE A 166 2.19 -0.88 5.59
CA ILE A 166 0.83 -0.39 5.86
C ILE A 166 0.62 -0.24 7.38
N ASP A 167 1.06 -1.21 8.18
CA ASP A 167 0.95 -1.18 9.65
C ASP A 167 1.78 -0.03 10.24
N LEU A 168 2.93 0.29 9.64
CA LEU A 168 3.75 1.45 10.02
C LEU A 168 3.02 2.77 9.74
N TYR A 169 2.31 2.89 8.63
CA TYR A 169 1.50 4.08 8.35
C TYR A 169 0.36 4.23 9.36
N THR A 170 -0.35 3.13 9.66
CA THR A 170 -1.42 3.11 10.66
C THR A 170 -0.91 3.61 12.02
N THR A 171 0.16 3.00 12.52
CA THR A 171 0.77 3.35 13.82
C THR A 171 1.26 4.81 13.86
N LYS A 172 1.89 5.29 12.78
CA LYS A 172 2.41 6.67 12.73
C LYS A 172 1.29 7.70 12.59
N ASN A 173 0.19 7.37 11.92
CA ASN A 173 -0.95 8.25 11.76
C ASN A 173 -1.74 8.40 13.08
N GLU A 174 -1.95 7.30 13.79
CA GLU A 174 -2.56 7.31 15.13
C GLU A 174 -1.75 8.17 16.13
N LYS A 175 -0.42 8.04 16.12
CA LYS A 175 0.46 8.86 16.97
C LYS A 175 0.40 10.36 16.63
N ARG A 176 0.26 10.73 15.35
CA ARG A 176 0.06 12.13 14.95
C ARG A 176 -1.26 12.66 15.48
N ASN A 177 -2.34 11.92 15.28
CA ASN A 177 -3.66 12.29 15.80
C ASN A 177 -3.66 12.45 17.33
N LEU A 178 -2.98 11.57 18.07
CA LEU A 178 -2.84 11.66 19.52
C LEU A 178 -2.02 12.88 19.98
N LEU A 179 -0.98 13.26 19.23
CA LEU A 179 -0.17 14.44 19.53
C LEU A 179 -0.90 15.76 19.24
N ASP A 180 -1.74 15.76 18.20
CA ASP A 180 -2.63 16.88 17.85
C ASP A 180 -3.85 16.97 18.79
N SER A 181 -4.12 15.92 19.58
CA SER A 181 -5.23 15.82 20.55
C SER A 181 -4.88 16.31 21.98
N ARG A 182 -4.00 17.29 22.15
CA ARG A 182 -3.86 17.99 23.46
C ARG A 182 -5.13 18.81 23.75
N PRO A 183 -5.57 18.90 25.02
CA PRO A 183 -6.99 18.88 25.37
C PRO A 183 -7.67 20.22 25.09
N GLY A 184 -8.58 20.19 24.13
CA GLY A 184 -9.51 21.27 23.85
C GLY A 184 -10.58 20.79 22.90
N PHE A 185 -11.53 20.00 23.40
CA PHE A 185 -12.81 19.67 22.76
C PHE A 185 -12.73 19.01 21.37
N PHE A 186 -12.95 17.70 21.31
CA PHE A 186 -14.16 17.09 20.73
C PHE A 186 -14.01 15.57 20.72
N THR A 187 -14.84 14.92 21.53
CA THR A 187 -15.32 13.56 21.28
C THR A 187 -15.99 13.49 19.90
N LYS A 188 -15.48 12.64 19.01
CA LYS A 188 -16.35 11.92 18.06
C LYS A 188 -15.79 10.51 17.81
N LEU A 189 -16.59 9.57 18.31
CA LEU A 189 -16.49 8.14 18.15
C LEU A 189 -16.19 7.73 16.70
N PHE A 190 -15.20 6.86 16.53
CA PHE A 190 -15.31 5.76 15.58
C PHE A 190 -15.40 4.45 16.37
N HIS A 191 -16.64 4.04 16.64
CA HIS A 191 -16.94 2.64 16.96
C HIS A 191 -16.88 1.85 15.66
N CYS A 192 -15.75 1.21 15.38
CA CYS A 192 -15.76 0.01 14.55
C CYS A 192 -16.16 -1.13 15.47
N LYS A 193 -17.44 -1.53 15.41
CA LYS A 193 -17.89 -2.78 16.06
C LYS A 193 -17.18 -3.94 15.37
N ALA A 194 -16.22 -4.53 16.08
CA ALA A 194 -15.90 -5.93 15.92
C ALA A 194 -17.14 -6.74 16.31
N THR A 195 -17.61 -7.60 15.42
CA THR A 195 -18.45 -8.74 15.78
C THR A 195 -17.75 -10.00 15.32
N SER A 196 -16.96 -10.57 16.24
CA SER A 196 -16.61 -11.99 16.27
C SER A 196 -17.46 -12.67 17.34
N SER A 197 -17.77 -13.95 17.09
CA SER A 197 -18.49 -14.93 17.91
C SER A 197 -20.03 -14.88 17.85
N ASN A 198 -20.62 -15.87 17.17
CA ASN A 198 -21.22 -16.99 17.90
C ASN A 198 -21.30 -18.25 17.00
N VAL A 199 -20.62 -19.28 17.47
CA VAL A 199 -20.73 -20.67 17.06
C VAL A 199 -21.80 -21.30 17.95
N PHE A 200 -22.61 -22.20 17.39
CA PHE A 200 -23.60 -23.10 18.03
C PHE A 200 -24.90 -22.47 18.56
N THR A 201 -26.02 -22.76 17.89
CA THR A 201 -27.12 -23.66 18.35
C THR A 201 -28.31 -23.51 17.40
N GLU A 202 -28.56 -24.50 16.53
CA GLU A 202 -29.92 -24.93 16.08
C GLU A 202 -29.78 -26.08 15.08
N MET A 203 -29.58 -27.29 15.63
CA MET A 203 -30.09 -28.53 15.03
C MET A 203 -31.28 -28.93 15.89
N GLY A 204 -32.49 -28.75 15.35
CA GLY A 204 -33.71 -29.13 16.05
C GLY A 204 -34.95 -28.79 15.23
N GLU A 205 -35.66 -29.83 14.81
CA GLU A 205 -37.09 -29.81 14.45
C GLU A 205 -37.49 -29.29 13.05
N ILE A 206 -37.35 -30.15 12.04
CA ILE A 206 -38.48 -30.45 11.15
C ILE A 206 -38.68 -31.96 11.13
N ARG A 207 -39.72 -32.40 11.85
CA ARG A 207 -40.21 -33.78 11.91
C ARG A 207 -41.00 -34.13 10.64
N ASN A 208 -40.68 -35.30 10.10
CA ASN A 208 -41.59 -36.33 9.61
C ASN A 208 -43.04 -35.92 9.28
N HIS A 209 -43.36 -35.91 7.99
CA HIS A 209 -44.65 -36.38 7.49
C HIS A 209 -44.47 -36.98 6.09
N ASN A 210 -44.38 -38.32 6.03
CA ASN A 210 -45.07 -39.21 5.07
C ASN A 210 -44.30 -40.51 4.87
N ALA A 211 -44.56 -41.47 5.75
CA ALA A 211 -44.43 -42.88 5.48
C ALA A 211 -45.79 -43.53 5.75
N LYS A 212 -46.45 -44.02 4.69
CA LYS A 212 -47.35 -45.19 4.69
C LYS A 212 -47.87 -45.44 3.27
N HIS A 213 -47.32 -46.47 2.63
CA HIS A 213 -48.00 -47.58 1.94
C HIS A 213 -46.88 -48.37 1.23
N ALA A 214 -46.44 -49.48 1.84
CA ALA A 214 -46.87 -50.86 1.58
C ALA A 214 -46.08 -51.48 0.40
N HIS A 215 -45.09 -52.34 0.70
CA HIS A 215 -45.20 -53.82 0.66
C HIS A 215 -45.47 -54.36 -0.76
N THR A 216 -44.49 -55.00 -1.43
CA THR A 216 -44.24 -56.46 -1.50
C THR A 216 -43.35 -56.85 -2.70
N SER A 217 -42.45 -57.80 -2.45
CA SER A 217 -41.81 -58.79 -3.37
C SER A 217 -40.89 -58.27 -4.49
N GLY A 218 -39.72 -58.84 -4.78
CA GLY A 218 -39.21 -60.19 -4.52
C GLY A 218 -39.20 -61.00 -5.82
N MET A 219 -37.99 -61.28 -6.32
CA MET A 219 -37.58 -61.97 -7.57
C MET A 219 -37.52 -61.12 -8.84
#